data_AF-A0A527ZBF8-F1
#
_entry.id   AF-A0A527ZBF8-F1
#
_cell.length_a   1.000
_cell.length_b   1.000
_cell.length_c   1.000
_cell.angle_alpha   90.00
_cell.angle_beta   90.00
_cell.angle_gamma   90.00
#
_symmetry.space_group_name_H-M   'P 1'
#
loop_
_entity.id
_entity.type
_entity.pdbx_description
1 polymer ?
#
loop_
_entity_poly.entity_id
_entity_poly.type
_entity_poly.pdbx_seq_one_letter_code
_entity_poly.pdbx_strand_id
1 'polypeptide(L)'
;FGICCGMTIPIIDRRGNFAAITFAADKPDTAFFRATERHVEGLPYIATCFHMFVRCKLSADRMIDGVLLTPREYECLQWAQKGKSDWEIGCILGITQRTAAFHLGNARRKLGVTNTKQAIGRLPR
;
A
#
# COMPACT_ATOMS: atom_id res chain seq x y z
N PHE A 1 6.70 -2.03 -30.20
CA PHE A 1 5.98 -1.39 -29.08
C PHE A 1 5.79 0.13 -29.23
N GLY A 2 6.43 0.81 -30.20
CA GLY A 2 6.14 2.23 -30.46
C GLY A 2 6.48 3.16 -29.28
N ILE A 3 7.47 2.80 -28.45
CA ILE A 3 8.01 3.67 -27.40
C ILE A 3 9.40 4.07 -27.87
N CYS A 4 9.55 5.33 -28.27
CA CYS A 4 10.80 5.86 -28.80
C CYS A 4 11.45 6.85 -27.84
N CYS A 5 10.67 7.57 -27.05
CA CYS A 5 11.19 8.48 -26.02
C CYS A 5 10.23 8.60 -24.83
N GLY A 6 10.71 9.15 -23.72
CA GLY A 6 9.88 9.40 -22.55
C GLY A 6 10.61 10.12 -21.43
N MET A 7 9.85 10.44 -20.38
CA MET A 7 10.34 11.01 -19.13
C MET A 7 9.84 10.14 -17.97
N THR A 8 10.77 9.76 -17.08
CA THR A 8 10.45 8.97 -15.88
C THR A 8 10.68 9.80 -14.63
N ILE A 9 9.66 9.82 -13.77
CA ILE A 9 9.70 10.49 -12.47
C ILE A 9 9.79 9.41 -11.40
N PRO A 10 10.91 9.32 -10.65
CA PRO A 10 11.03 8.39 -9.55
C PRO A 10 10.24 8.88 -8.34
N ILE A 11 9.66 7.95 -7.59
CA ILE A 11 8.88 8.19 -6.39
C ILE A 11 9.41 7.25 -5.32
N ILE A 12 9.86 7.81 -4.20
CA ILE A 12 10.13 7.07 -2.97
C ILE A 12 9.05 7.47 -1.98
N ASP A 13 8.20 6.54 -1.59
CA ASP A 13 7.11 6.84 -0.65
C ASP A 13 7.61 6.90 0.81
N ARG A 14 6.73 7.35 1.72
CA ARG A 14 7.06 7.44 3.16
C ARG A 14 7.34 6.09 3.82
N ARG A 15 7.03 4.98 3.18
CA ARG A 15 7.28 3.61 3.64
C ARG A 15 8.58 3.05 3.06
N GLY A 16 9.31 3.84 2.26
CA GLY A 16 10.54 3.41 1.59
C GLY A 16 10.29 2.57 0.33
N ASN A 17 9.05 2.47 -0.14
CA ASN A 17 8.77 1.78 -1.40
C ASN A 17 9.18 2.64 -2.58
N PHE A 18 9.73 2.00 -3.60
CA PHE A 18 10.05 2.63 -4.87
C PHE A 18 8.91 2.45 -5.87
N ALA A 19 8.56 3.53 -6.56
CA ALA A 19 7.68 3.54 -7.71
C ALA A 19 8.19 4.53 -8.75
N ALA A 20 7.69 4.44 -9.97
CA ALA A 20 8.00 5.41 -11.01
C ALA A 20 6.77 5.63 -11.89
N ILE A 21 6.62 6.87 -12.36
CA ILE A 21 5.64 7.22 -13.40
C ILE A 21 6.42 7.61 -14.63
N THR A 22 6.07 6.99 -15.76
CA THR A 22 6.72 7.24 -17.04
C THR A 22 5.71 7.77 -18.03
N PHE A 23 6.02 8.93 -18.63
CA PHE A 23 5.33 9.44 -19.80
C PHE A 23 6.11 8.99 -21.03
N ALA A 24 5.47 8.26 -21.94
CA ALA A 24 6.10 7.69 -23.13
C ALA A 24 5.46 8.22 -24.41
N ALA A 25 6.26 8.38 -25.46
CA ALA A 25 5.82 8.79 -26.79
C ALA A 25 6.46 7.91 -27.88
N ASP A 26 5.80 7.84 -29.02
CA ASP A 26 6.15 7.01 -30.18
C ASP A 26 7.16 7.65 -31.12
N LYS A 27 7.47 8.92 -30.91
CA LYS A 27 8.51 9.67 -31.61
C LYS A 27 9.11 10.75 -30.71
N PRO A 28 10.41 11.05 -30.87
CA PRO A 28 11.03 12.20 -30.23
C PRO A 28 10.40 13.49 -30.77
N ASP A 29 9.55 14.10 -29.96
CA ASP A 29 8.91 15.39 -30.26
C ASP A 29 9.50 16.48 -29.36
N THR A 30 10.02 17.54 -29.98
CA THR A 30 10.55 18.71 -29.25
C THR A 30 9.49 19.39 -28.40
N ALA A 31 8.20 19.33 -28.79
CA ALA A 31 7.10 19.85 -27.98
C ALA A 31 6.91 19.05 -26.69
N PHE A 32 7.09 17.73 -26.73
CA PHE A 32 7.02 16.86 -25.55
C PHE A 32 8.12 17.20 -24.53
N PHE A 33 9.37 17.32 -24.99
CA PHE A 33 10.48 17.68 -24.11
C PHE A 33 10.35 19.10 -23.55
N ARG A 34 9.91 20.08 -24.36
CA ARG A 34 9.64 21.44 -23.86
C ARG A 34 8.50 21.49 -22.84
N ALA A 35 7.44 20.71 -23.04
CA ALA A 35 6.33 20.64 -22.10
C ALA A 35 6.76 20.01 -20.77
N THR A 36 7.59 18.97 -20.81
CA THR A 36 8.13 18.32 -19.61
C THR A 36 9.11 19.21 -18.86
N GLU A 37 10.02 19.90 -19.55
CA GLU A 37 10.93 20.89 -18.95
C GLU A 37 10.15 22.04 -18.29
N ARG A 38 9.12 22.58 -18.96
CA ARG A 38 8.30 23.67 -18.42
C ARG A 38 7.61 23.32 -17.11
N HIS A 39 7.30 22.05 -16.88
CA HIS A 39 6.56 21.60 -15.69
C HIS A 39 7.41 20.71 -14.79
N VAL A 40 8.74 20.74 -14.91
CA VAL A 40 9.65 19.83 -14.21
C VAL A 40 9.47 19.87 -12.69
N GLU A 41 9.09 21.01 -12.11
CA GLU A 41 8.83 21.16 -10.68
C GLU A 41 7.45 20.61 -10.25
N GLY A 42 6.43 20.72 -11.10
CA GLY A 42 5.06 20.27 -10.80
C GLY A 42 4.83 18.79 -11.08
N LEU A 43 5.58 18.22 -12.01
CA LEU A 43 5.48 16.82 -12.41
C LEU A 43 5.73 15.83 -11.24
N PRO A 44 6.76 16.00 -10.38
CA PRO A 44 6.93 15.20 -9.17
C PRO A 44 5.75 15.26 -8.19
N TYR A 45 5.08 16.41 -8.09
CA TYR A 45 3.89 16.55 -7.24
C TYR A 45 2.72 15.72 -7.79
N ILE A 46 2.41 15.87 -9.09
CA ILE A 46 1.37 15.08 -9.76
C ILE A 46 1.68 13.59 -9.64
N ALA A 47 2.94 13.22 -9.85
CA ALA A 47 3.39 11.84 -9.75
C ALA A 47 3.15 11.26 -8.35
N THR A 48 3.50 12.02 -7.31
CA THR A 48 3.27 11.63 -5.91
C THR A 48 1.78 11.51 -5.58
N CYS A 49 0.95 12.46 -6.02
CA CYS A 49 -0.50 12.39 -5.82
C CYS A 49 -1.13 11.17 -6.50
N PHE A 50 -0.75 10.89 -7.76
CA PHE A 50 -1.20 9.70 -8.47
C PHE A 50 -0.75 8.42 -7.76
N HIS A 51 0.51 8.33 -7.34
CA HIS A 51 1.01 7.19 -6.59
C HIS A 51 0.23 6.98 -5.29
N MET A 52 -0.04 8.04 -4.52
CA MET A 52 -0.85 7.96 -3.30
C MET A 52 -2.28 7.48 -3.60
N PHE A 53 -2.92 7.99 -4.65
CA PHE A 53 -4.25 7.55 -5.06
C PHE A 53 -4.27 6.07 -5.47
N VAL A 54 -3.32 5.65 -6.31
CA VAL A 54 -3.17 4.25 -6.75
C VAL A 54 -2.90 3.35 -5.56
N ARG A 55 -2.06 3.77 -4.60
CA ARG A 55 -1.85 3.03 -3.35
C ARG A 55 -3.15 2.89 -2.59
N CYS A 56 -3.89 3.97 -2.33
CA CYS A 56 -5.16 3.90 -1.62
C CYS A 56 -6.20 2.99 -2.31
N LYS A 57 -6.22 2.92 -3.65
CA LYS A 57 -7.23 2.19 -4.41
C LYS A 57 -6.84 0.75 -4.78
N LEU A 58 -5.57 0.51 -5.10
CA LEU A 58 -5.07 -0.79 -5.56
C LEU A 58 -4.32 -1.56 -4.47
N SER A 59 -3.70 -0.84 -3.53
CA SER A 59 -3.04 -1.43 -2.37
C SER A 59 -3.92 -1.21 -1.15
N ALA A 60 -4.80 -2.17 -0.83
CA ALA A 60 -5.12 -2.29 0.60
C ALA A 60 -3.78 -2.55 1.26
N ASP A 61 -3.28 -1.59 2.03
CA ASP A 61 -1.90 -1.54 2.47
C ASP A 61 -1.65 -2.56 3.59
N ARG A 62 -1.71 -3.84 3.20
CA ARG A 62 -1.59 -5.02 4.05
C ARG A 62 -0.14 -5.45 4.24
N MET A 63 0.80 -4.62 3.78
CA MET A 63 2.23 -4.83 3.96
C MET A 63 2.67 -4.14 5.25
N ILE A 64 3.13 -4.94 6.20
CA ILE A 64 3.56 -4.50 7.51
C ILE A 64 4.98 -5.03 7.72
N ASP A 65 5.96 -4.16 7.92
CA ASP A 65 7.38 -4.52 8.05
C ASP A 65 7.90 -5.47 6.94
N GLY A 66 7.48 -5.25 5.68
CA GLY A 66 7.84 -6.11 4.56
C GLY A 66 7.05 -7.43 4.46
N VAL A 67 6.12 -7.68 5.39
CA VAL A 67 5.30 -8.89 5.41
C VAL A 67 3.91 -8.61 4.85
N LEU A 68 3.51 -9.37 3.82
CA LEU A 68 2.17 -9.25 3.24
C LEU A 68 1.16 -10.11 4.00
N LEU A 69 0.15 -9.45 4.58
CA LEU A 69 -1.00 -10.11 5.16
C LEU A 69 -2.11 -10.35 4.13
N THR A 70 -2.87 -11.43 4.33
CA THR A 70 -4.13 -11.64 3.61
C THR A 70 -5.16 -10.58 4.00
N PRO A 71 -6.19 -10.34 3.18
CA PRO A 71 -7.28 -9.41 3.52
C PRO A 71 -7.88 -9.68 4.90
N ARG A 72 -8.21 -10.94 5.21
CA ARG A 72 -8.84 -11.31 6.49
C ARG A 72 -7.91 -11.18 7.68
N GLU A 73 -6.62 -11.51 7.55
CA GLU A 73 -5.62 -11.28 8.60
C GLU A 73 -5.50 -9.79 8.94
N TYR A 74 -5.44 -8.94 7.92
CA TYR A 74 -5.34 -7.50 8.08
C TYR A 74 -6.61 -6.89 8.69
N GLU A 75 -7.80 -7.24 8.18
CA GLU A 75 -9.08 -6.78 8.72
C GLU A 75 -9.25 -7.16 10.20
N CYS A 76 -8.91 -8.40 10.58
CA CYS A 76 -8.97 -8.82 11.98
C CYS A 76 -8.02 -7.99 12.85
N LEU A 77 -6.79 -7.72 12.39
CA LEU A 77 -5.85 -6.87 13.10
C LEU A 77 -6.33 -5.42 13.24
N GLN A 78 -6.97 -4.86 12.20
CA GLN A 78 -7.54 -3.50 12.25
C GLN A 78 -8.66 -3.38 13.29
N TRP A 79 -9.52 -4.40 13.43
CA TRP A 79 -10.53 -4.40 14.49
C TRP A 79 -9.94 -4.63 15.87
N ALA A 80 -8.94 -5.49 15.99
CA ALA A 80 -8.20 -5.68 17.24
C ALA A 80 -7.48 -4.39 17.68
N GLN A 81 -6.93 -3.60 16.75
CA GLN A 81 -6.34 -2.28 17.03
C GLN A 81 -7.37 -1.31 17.62
N LYS A 82 -8.64 -1.42 17.22
CA LYS A 82 -9.77 -0.65 17.78
C LYS A 82 -10.30 -1.23 19.10
N GLY A 83 -9.63 -2.22 19.69
CA GLY A 83 -9.97 -2.83 20.97
C GLY A 83 -11.04 -3.91 20.92
N LYS A 84 -11.38 -4.43 19.73
CA LYS A 84 -12.39 -5.50 19.58
C LYS A 84 -11.83 -6.86 19.96
N SER A 85 -12.63 -7.62 20.70
CA SER A 85 -12.36 -9.03 21.04
C SER A 85 -12.57 -9.94 19.83
N ASP A 86 -11.97 -11.14 19.84
CA ASP A 86 -12.11 -12.13 18.76
C ASP A 86 -13.58 -12.47 18.46
N TRP A 87 -14.44 -12.45 19.49
CA TRP A 87 -15.87 -12.66 19.34
C TRP A 87 -16.55 -11.49 18.61
N GLU A 88 -16.31 -10.25 19.05
CA GLU A 88 -16.85 -9.05 18.37
C GLU A 88 -16.34 -8.95 16.93
N ILE A 89 -15.07 -9.28 16.68
CA ILE A 89 -14.48 -9.33 15.33
C ILE A 89 -15.23 -10.33 14.47
N GLY A 90 -15.51 -11.52 15.01
CA GLY A 90 -16.33 -12.54 14.34
C GLY A 90 -17.71 -12.00 13.96
N CYS A 91 -18.40 -11.36 14.89
CA CYS A 91 -19.71 -10.74 14.65
C CYS A 91 -19.64 -9.65 13.57
N ILE A 92 -18.64 -8.76 13.61
CA ILE A 92 -18.48 -7.66 12.66
C ILE A 92 -18.18 -8.17 11.24
N LEU A 93 -17.33 -9.20 11.11
CA LEU A 93 -16.88 -9.72 9.82
C LEU A 93 -17.75 -10.86 9.27
N GLY A 94 -18.76 -11.31 10.00
CA GLY A 94 -19.63 -12.41 9.61
C GLY A 94 -18.92 -13.78 9.62
N ILE A 95 -17.99 -13.99 10.56
CA ILE A 95 -17.23 -15.24 10.73
C ILE A 95 -17.30 -15.73 12.18
N THR A 96 -16.91 -16.97 12.44
CA THR A 96 -16.88 -17.48 13.82
C THR A 96 -15.75 -16.84 14.64
N GLN A 97 -15.91 -16.75 15.97
CA GLN A 97 -14.85 -16.35 16.90
C GLN A 97 -13.56 -17.16 16.67
N ARG A 98 -13.68 -18.48 16.46
CA ARG A 98 -12.54 -19.36 16.20
C ARG A 98 -11.82 -18.96 14.90
N THR A 99 -12.56 -18.59 13.86
CA THR A 99 -12.00 -18.14 12.58
C THR A 99 -11.29 -16.79 12.74
N ALA A 100 -11.85 -15.85 13.50
CA ALA A 100 -11.20 -14.58 13.82
C ALA A 100 -9.88 -14.81 14.58
N ALA A 101 -9.90 -15.64 15.63
CA ALA A 101 -8.71 -16.02 16.40
C ALA A 101 -7.64 -16.71 15.52
N PHE A 102 -8.07 -17.54 14.56
CA PHE A 102 -7.18 -18.17 13.58
C PHE A 102 -6.48 -17.15 12.68
N HIS A 103 -7.22 -16.18 12.12
CA HIS A 103 -6.61 -15.11 11.31
C HIS A 103 -5.64 -14.25 12.12
N LEU A 104 -5.99 -13.86 13.35
CA LEU A 104 -5.08 -13.15 14.25
C LEU A 104 -3.84 -13.98 14.61
N GLY A 105 -4.00 -15.30 14.80
CA GLY A 105 -2.88 -16.23 14.99
C GLY A 105 -1.94 -16.27 13.80
N ASN A 106 -2.46 -16.37 12.58
CA ASN A 106 -1.65 -16.36 11.37
C ASN A 106 -0.94 -15.03 11.17
N ALA A 107 -1.61 -13.90 11.44
CA ALA A 107 -0.99 -12.58 11.35
C ALA A 107 0.18 -12.43 12.32
N ARG A 108 0.01 -12.84 13.59
CA ARG A 108 1.10 -12.86 14.59
C ARG A 108 2.28 -13.70 14.14
N ARG A 109 2.02 -14.92 13.64
CA ARG A 109 3.06 -15.82 13.12
C ARG A 109 3.81 -15.19 11.96
N LYS A 110 3.11 -14.61 10.98
CA LYS A 110 3.72 -13.96 9.82
C LYS A 110 4.58 -12.76 10.21
N LEU A 111 4.15 -11.98 11.19
CA LEU A 111 4.90 -10.84 11.72
C LEU A 111 6.01 -11.25 12.70
N GLY A 112 6.12 -12.52 13.08
CA GLY A 112 7.13 -12.98 14.04
C GLY A 112 6.93 -12.40 15.44
N VAL A 113 5.68 -12.22 15.88
CA VAL A 113 5.33 -11.71 17.22
C VAL A 113 4.52 -12.73 18.01
N THR A 114 4.57 -12.66 19.34
CA THR A 114 3.92 -13.64 20.22
C THR A 114 2.48 -13.27 20.57
N ASN A 115 2.17 -11.97 20.65
CA ASN A 115 0.86 -11.49 21.06
C ASN A 115 0.27 -10.44 20.09
N THR A 116 -1.06 -10.29 20.14
CA THR A 116 -1.80 -9.43 19.20
C THR A 116 -1.49 -7.96 19.43
N LYS A 117 -1.16 -7.54 20.66
CA LYS A 117 -0.77 -6.16 20.96
C LYS A 117 0.54 -5.77 20.26
N GLN A 118 1.53 -6.67 20.23
CA GLN A 118 2.76 -6.48 19.46
C GLN A 118 2.48 -6.41 17.95
N ALA A 119 1.58 -7.25 17.44
CA ALA A 119 1.16 -7.19 16.03
C ALA A 119 0.50 -5.84 15.70
N ILE A 120 -0.38 -5.35 16.57
CA ILE A 120 -1.03 -4.04 16.45
C ILE A 120 0.00 -2.91 16.46
N GLY A 121 1.04 -2.99 17.30
CA GLY A 121 2.09 -1.98 17.38
C GLY A 121 2.90 -1.80 16.09
N ARG A 122 2.85 -2.77 15.17
CA ARG A 122 3.49 -2.73 13.85
C ARG A 122 2.58 -2.16 12.76
N LEU A 123 1.27 -2.05 13.00
CA LEU A 123 0.37 -1.45 12.01
C LEU A 123 0.80 0.01 11.75
N PRO A 124 0.75 0.46 10.48
CA PRO A 124 0.94 1.86 10.15
C PRO A 124 -0.11 2.71 10.90
N ARG A 125 0.33 3.83 11.48
CA ARG A 125 -0.53 4.80 12.16
C ARG A 125 -1.33 5.62 11.16
#